data_AF-A0A9W9WIT6-F1
#
_entry.id   AF-A0A9W9WIT6-F1
#
_cell.length_a   1.000
_cell.length_b   1.000
_cell.length_c   1.000
_cell.angle_alpha   90.00
_cell.angle_beta   90.00
_cell.angle_gamma   90.00
#
_symmetry.space_group_name_H-M   'P 1'
#
loop_
_entity.id
_entity.type
_entity.pdbx_description
1 polymer ?
#
loop_
_entity_poly.entity_id
_entity_poly.type
_entity_poly.pdbx_seq_one_letter_code
_entity_poly.pdbx_strand_id
1 'polypeptide(L)'
;MADVGGWSTIESDEGLFTSLIETLGVKDTQFEELISLDADTIRSLGPVYGVIFLFKWTREASGARAEAPLDGSYDQTATDNLFFAAQTIQNACGTQAILSVILNHDNPPAPQPAIELGEELRSFKDFTTGFPPELRGEALSNSEAIRTAHNSFARASPFADETARPQDDEKGADVYHFIAYTPVNGTLYELDGLQPYPISHGPCGTGEFPEKVIEVLQRRIARYPPEETHFNLMAVVKDPRGRAREIGDVETLEREERKRAAWQWENTLRRCNFVGFIGEIMKGVVGVKEKDPEGKAYEEWVEGAKRETRKKLEMGR
;
A
#
# COMPACT_ATOMS: atom_id res chain seq x y z
N MET A 1 -0.82 -3.20 -24.22
CA MET A 1 -1.54 -2.01 -23.72
C MET A 1 -2.17 -2.43 -22.41
N ALA A 2 -1.92 -1.72 -21.31
CA ALA A 2 -2.69 -1.94 -20.09
C ALA A 2 -4.18 -1.78 -20.46
N ASP A 3 -5.01 -2.70 -19.96
CA ASP A 3 -6.45 -2.66 -20.19
C ASP A 3 -6.99 -1.25 -19.88
N VAL A 4 -7.53 -0.57 -20.90
CA VAL A 4 -7.75 0.89 -20.90
C VAL A 4 -8.80 1.31 -19.85
N GLY A 5 -9.57 0.35 -19.31
CA GLY A 5 -10.53 0.55 -18.22
C GLY A 5 -10.16 -0.08 -16.86
N GLY A 6 -9.09 -0.89 -16.77
CA GLY A 6 -8.80 -1.71 -15.59
C GLY A 6 -8.01 -0.99 -14.49
N TRP A 7 -8.00 -1.61 -13.30
CA TRP A 7 -7.12 -1.26 -12.18
C TRP A 7 -5.97 -2.26 -12.09
N SER A 8 -4.74 -1.75 -12.02
CA SER A 8 -3.52 -2.56 -11.94
C SER A 8 -3.23 -3.00 -10.51
N THR A 9 -2.37 -3.99 -10.31
CA THR A 9 -1.83 -4.22 -8.97
C THR A 9 -0.71 -3.21 -8.67
N ILE A 10 -0.69 -2.69 -7.45
CA ILE A 10 0.37 -1.81 -6.95
C ILE A 10 1.14 -2.51 -5.82
N GLU A 11 2.42 -2.21 -5.72
CA GLU A 11 3.30 -2.75 -4.68
C GLU A 11 3.04 -2.03 -3.34
N SER A 12 3.21 -2.76 -2.23
CA SER A 12 3.10 -2.22 -0.88
C SER A 12 4.41 -1.52 -0.51
N ASP A 13 4.54 -0.27 -0.95
CA ASP A 13 5.75 0.53 -0.80
C ASP A 13 5.37 1.94 -0.34
N GLU A 14 6.05 2.43 0.69
CA GLU A 14 5.73 3.69 1.32
C GLU A 14 6.06 4.89 0.41
N GLY A 15 7.09 4.77 -0.44
CA GLY A 15 7.45 5.79 -1.43
C GLY A 15 6.41 5.90 -2.56
N LEU A 16 5.89 4.77 -3.00
CA LEU A 16 4.79 4.65 -3.97
C LEU A 16 3.51 5.25 -3.39
N PHE A 17 3.10 4.84 -2.19
CA PHE A 17 1.86 5.30 -1.55
C PHE A 17 1.91 6.80 -1.28
N THR A 18 3.07 7.30 -0.84
CA THR A 18 3.27 8.74 -0.65
C THR A 18 3.16 9.50 -1.97
N SER A 19 3.82 9.02 -3.03
CA SER A 19 3.76 9.69 -4.35
C SER A 19 2.36 9.64 -4.96
N LEU A 20 1.58 8.58 -4.69
CA LEU A 20 0.20 8.43 -5.14
C LEU A 20 -0.70 9.53 -4.54
N ILE A 21 -0.63 9.76 -3.23
CA ILE A 21 -1.47 10.76 -2.58
C ILE A 21 -1.06 12.19 -2.94
N GLU A 22 0.23 12.43 -3.14
CA GLU A 22 0.75 13.71 -3.64
C GLU A 22 0.24 13.98 -5.07
N THR A 23 0.17 12.94 -5.92
CA THR A 23 -0.42 13.04 -7.27
C THR A 23 -1.92 13.38 -7.21
N LEU A 24 -2.63 12.92 -6.18
CA LEU A 24 -4.03 13.27 -5.91
C LEU A 24 -4.19 14.63 -5.20
N GLY A 25 -3.10 15.36 -5.00
CA GLY A 25 -3.09 16.71 -4.44
C GLY A 25 -3.14 16.79 -2.92
N VAL A 26 -3.00 15.67 -2.20
CA VAL A 26 -2.87 15.65 -0.74
C VAL A 26 -1.54 16.28 -0.34
N LYS A 27 -1.55 17.14 0.68
CA LYS A 27 -0.35 17.80 1.19
C LYS A 27 -0.01 17.34 2.61
N ASP A 28 1.26 17.54 2.96
CA ASP A 28 1.82 17.34 4.30
C ASP A 28 1.50 15.97 4.92
N THR A 29 1.35 14.94 4.08
CA THR A 29 1.07 13.55 4.49
C THR A 29 2.08 12.62 3.84
N GLN A 30 2.53 11.62 4.59
CA GLN A 30 3.54 10.66 4.19
C GLN A 30 3.16 9.27 4.69
N PHE A 31 3.60 8.23 3.98
CA PHE A 31 3.55 6.85 4.45
C PHE A 31 4.91 6.44 5.00
N GLU A 32 4.87 5.64 6.06
CA GLU A 32 6.04 5.10 6.75
C GLU A 32 5.86 3.60 6.97
N GLU A 33 6.75 2.79 6.41
CA GLU A 33 6.74 1.35 6.66
C GLU A 33 7.15 1.05 8.12
N LEU A 34 6.40 0.17 8.76
CA LEU A 34 6.64 -0.29 10.12
C LEU A 34 7.25 -1.69 10.10
N ILE A 35 8.51 -1.79 10.53
CA ILE A 35 9.24 -3.06 10.63
C ILE A 35 8.87 -3.81 11.91
N SER A 36 8.48 -3.09 12.97
CA SER A 36 8.16 -3.64 14.27
C SER A 36 6.76 -3.25 14.73
N LEU A 37 6.12 -4.17 15.47
CA LEU A 37 4.80 -3.98 16.07
C LEU A 37 4.93 -3.45 17.50
N ASP A 38 5.48 -2.25 17.65
CA ASP A 38 5.59 -1.57 18.94
C ASP A 38 4.99 -0.16 18.89
N ALA A 39 4.30 0.19 19.97
CA ALA A 39 3.59 1.46 20.09
C ALA A 39 4.56 2.67 20.12
N ASP A 40 5.79 2.47 20.60
CA ASP A 40 6.81 3.52 20.70
C ASP A 40 7.27 3.97 19.31
N THR A 41 7.46 3.04 18.37
CA THR A 41 7.78 3.33 16.97
C THR A 41 6.68 4.17 16.35
N ILE A 42 5.41 3.76 16.45
CA ILE A 42 4.27 4.53 15.91
C ILE A 42 4.23 5.93 16.53
N ARG A 43 4.41 6.05 17.85
CA ARG A 43 4.39 7.35 18.55
C ARG A 43 5.53 8.27 18.13
N SER A 44 6.69 7.71 17.78
CA SER A 44 7.87 8.47 17.36
C SER A 44 7.71 9.12 15.98
N LEU A 45 6.81 8.62 15.13
CA LEU A 45 6.56 9.14 13.78
C LEU A 45 5.77 10.47 13.77
N GLY A 46 5.27 10.90 14.94
CA GLY A 46 4.50 12.14 15.08
C GLY A 46 2.98 11.89 15.00
N PRO A 47 2.19 12.87 14.51
CA PRO A 47 0.76 12.66 14.34
C PRO A 47 0.50 11.54 13.33
N VAL A 48 -0.05 10.42 13.82
CA VAL A 48 -0.44 9.27 13.00
C VAL A 48 -1.95 9.32 12.78
N TYR A 49 -2.34 9.25 11.51
CA TYR A 49 -3.73 9.27 11.06
C TYR A 49 -4.35 7.88 11.04
N GLY A 50 -3.54 6.86 10.81
CA GLY A 50 -3.99 5.49 10.74
C GLY A 50 -2.85 4.58 10.31
N VAL A 51 -3.15 3.30 10.15
CA VAL A 51 -2.23 2.34 9.56
C VAL A 51 -2.95 1.54 8.48
N ILE A 52 -2.21 1.17 7.45
CA ILE A 52 -2.64 0.27 6.39
C ILE A 52 -1.95 -1.06 6.62
N PHE A 53 -2.74 -2.12 6.70
CA PHE A 53 -2.26 -3.48 6.91
C PHE A 53 -2.52 -4.31 5.66
N LEU A 54 -1.46 -4.90 5.12
CA LEU A 54 -1.49 -5.87 4.03
C LEU A 54 -1.26 -7.26 4.60
N PHE A 55 -2.08 -8.22 4.17
CA PHE A 55 -1.97 -9.60 4.60
C PHE A 55 -2.44 -10.55 3.51
N LYS A 56 -2.01 -11.82 3.59
CA LYS A 56 -2.51 -12.88 2.72
C LYS A 56 -3.99 -13.14 2.98
N TRP A 57 -4.83 -12.93 1.98
CA TRP A 57 -6.26 -13.17 2.08
C TRP A 57 -6.55 -14.66 2.08
N THR A 58 -7.19 -15.13 3.15
CA THR A 58 -7.76 -16.48 3.22
C THR A 58 -9.22 -16.38 3.60
N ARG A 59 -10.06 -17.29 3.09
CA ARG A 59 -11.50 -17.30 3.40
C ARG A 59 -11.79 -17.49 4.88
N GLU A 60 -10.91 -18.19 5.58
CA GLU A 60 -11.04 -18.49 7.02
C GLU A 60 -10.67 -17.27 7.87
N ALA A 61 -9.59 -16.55 7.53
CA ALA A 61 -9.14 -15.38 8.28
C ALA A 61 -9.94 -14.10 7.96
N SER A 62 -10.59 -14.04 6.79
CA SER A 62 -11.37 -12.85 6.38
C SER A 62 -12.79 -12.80 6.93
N GLY A 63 -13.32 -13.93 7.43
CA GLY A 63 -14.67 -13.97 7.99
C GLY A 63 -15.78 -13.64 6.98
N ALA A 64 -15.51 -13.73 5.66
CA ALA A 64 -16.36 -13.24 4.56
C ALA A 64 -17.77 -13.86 4.42
N ARG A 65 -18.23 -14.64 5.41
CA ARG A 65 -19.59 -15.20 5.53
C ARG A 65 -20.12 -15.24 6.97
N ALA A 66 -19.40 -14.65 7.92
CA ALA A 66 -19.83 -14.62 9.31
C ALA A 66 -20.88 -13.51 9.52
N GLU A 67 -21.91 -13.81 10.32
CA GLU A 67 -22.94 -12.82 10.70
C GLU A 67 -22.36 -11.66 11.54
N ALA A 68 -21.15 -11.86 12.09
CA ALA A 68 -20.39 -10.90 12.90
C ALA A 68 -18.92 -10.91 12.45
N PRO A 69 -18.17 -9.81 12.66
CA PRO A 69 -16.74 -9.82 12.38
C PRO A 69 -16.02 -10.75 13.36
N LEU A 70 -14.85 -11.25 12.96
CA LEU A 70 -14.04 -12.15 13.81
C LEU A 70 -13.46 -11.46 15.05
N ASP A 71 -13.37 -10.13 15.03
CA ASP A 71 -12.97 -9.28 16.15
C ASP A 71 -13.64 -7.90 16.00
N GLY A 72 -13.90 -7.24 17.12
CA GLY A 72 -14.70 -6.00 17.15
C GLY A 72 -16.19 -6.23 16.91
N SER A 73 -16.88 -5.18 16.48
CA SER A 73 -18.32 -5.19 16.21
C SER A 73 -18.70 -4.31 15.03
N TYR A 74 -19.61 -4.75 14.16
CA TYR A 74 -20.12 -3.91 13.08
C TYR A 74 -20.83 -2.67 13.61
N ASP A 75 -20.52 -1.52 13.01
CA ASP A 75 -21.19 -0.25 13.27
C ASP A 75 -21.88 0.23 12.00
N GLN A 76 -23.16 -0.10 11.88
CA GLN A 76 -23.98 0.26 10.71
C GLN A 76 -24.30 1.77 10.67
N THR A 77 -24.20 2.46 11.80
CA THR A 77 -24.51 3.90 11.91
C THR A 77 -23.30 4.78 11.62
N ALA A 78 -22.09 4.21 11.70
CA ALA A 78 -20.85 4.94 11.42
C ALA A 78 -20.80 5.50 9.99
N THR A 79 -21.41 4.82 9.01
CA THR A 79 -21.33 5.20 7.59
C THR A 79 -21.90 6.59 7.28
N ASP A 80 -22.73 7.12 8.17
CA ASP A 80 -23.29 8.48 8.08
C ASP A 80 -22.26 9.56 8.45
N ASN A 81 -21.30 9.21 9.31
CA ASN A 81 -20.34 10.14 9.92
C ASN A 81 -18.88 9.86 9.51
N LEU A 82 -18.63 8.77 8.79
CA LEU A 82 -17.32 8.43 8.26
C LEU A 82 -17.41 7.96 6.80
N PHE A 83 -16.33 8.19 6.06
CA PHE A 83 -16.12 7.67 4.73
C PHE A 83 -15.74 6.18 4.81
N PHE A 84 -16.65 5.34 4.32
CA PHE A 84 -16.46 3.91 4.11
C PHE A 84 -17.05 3.55 2.76
N ALA A 85 -16.26 2.86 1.94
CA ALA A 85 -16.65 2.39 0.62
C ALA A 85 -16.50 0.87 0.57
N ALA A 86 -17.49 0.18 0.00
CA ALA A 86 -17.41 -1.24 -0.28
C ALA A 86 -16.57 -1.46 -1.54
N GLN A 87 -15.71 -2.47 -1.56
CA GLN A 87 -14.87 -2.76 -2.69
C GLN A 87 -15.71 -3.41 -3.80
N THR A 88 -15.81 -2.73 -4.94
CA THR A 88 -16.60 -3.20 -6.10
C THR A 88 -15.74 -3.84 -7.19
N ILE A 89 -14.42 -3.66 -7.14
CA ILE A 89 -13.46 -4.13 -8.13
C ILE A 89 -12.23 -4.76 -7.48
N GLN A 90 -11.58 -5.68 -8.19
CA GLN A 90 -10.29 -6.24 -7.78
C GLN A 90 -9.16 -5.23 -8.05
N ASN A 91 -8.02 -5.41 -7.36
CA ASN A 91 -6.78 -4.64 -7.50
C ASN A 91 -6.81 -3.15 -7.05
N ALA A 92 -7.98 -2.58 -6.73
CA ALA A 92 -8.07 -1.22 -6.17
C ALA A 92 -7.93 -1.13 -4.64
N CYS A 93 -7.81 -2.28 -3.96
CA CYS A 93 -7.85 -2.38 -2.49
C CYS A 93 -6.80 -1.50 -1.79
N GLY A 94 -5.58 -1.39 -2.33
CA GLY A 94 -4.54 -0.52 -1.77
C GLY A 94 -4.95 0.96 -1.76
N THR A 95 -5.43 1.48 -2.90
CA THR A 95 -5.91 2.87 -2.99
C THR A 95 -7.16 3.10 -2.14
N GLN A 96 -8.06 2.12 -2.07
CA GLN A 96 -9.25 2.22 -1.24
C GLN A 96 -8.91 2.26 0.26
N ALA A 97 -7.93 1.48 0.72
CA ALA A 97 -7.43 1.55 2.11
C ALA A 97 -6.77 2.91 2.40
N ILE A 98 -5.98 3.43 1.46
CA ILE A 98 -5.39 4.79 1.56
C ILE A 98 -6.47 5.85 1.72
N LEU A 99 -7.46 5.87 0.83
CA LEU A 99 -8.53 6.87 0.86
C LEU A 99 -9.42 6.72 2.09
N SER A 100 -9.62 5.50 2.60
CA SER A 100 -10.32 5.25 3.85
C SER A 100 -9.66 5.93 5.06
N VAL A 101 -8.34 6.10 5.06
CA VAL A 101 -7.67 6.92 6.10
C VAL A 101 -7.79 8.40 5.75
N ILE A 102 -7.38 8.80 4.55
CA ILE A 102 -7.23 10.22 4.17
C ILE A 102 -8.55 10.99 4.23
N LEU A 103 -9.63 10.42 3.69
CA LEU A 103 -10.93 11.10 3.61
C LEU A 103 -11.63 11.19 4.97
N ASN A 104 -11.17 10.47 5.99
CA ASN A 104 -11.69 10.55 7.36
C ASN A 104 -10.92 11.53 8.26
N HIS A 105 -9.82 12.13 7.76
CA HIS A 105 -8.93 13.00 8.53
C HIS A 105 -8.79 14.41 7.95
N ASP A 106 -9.71 14.84 7.09
CA ASP A 106 -9.75 16.20 6.52
C ASP A 106 -10.32 17.27 7.47
N ASN A 107 -11.09 16.85 8.48
CA ASN A 107 -11.59 17.73 9.55
C ASN A 107 -11.68 16.98 10.90
N PRO A 108 -10.54 16.51 11.44
CA PRO A 108 -10.53 15.76 12.68
C PRO A 108 -10.76 16.69 13.89
N PRO A 109 -11.26 16.15 15.02
CA PRO A 109 -11.34 16.91 16.26
C PRO A 109 -9.93 17.31 16.73
N ALA A 110 -9.81 18.53 17.27
CA ALA A 110 -8.58 19.00 17.90
C ALA A 110 -8.15 18.05 19.04
N PRO A 111 -6.84 17.82 19.26
CA PRO A 111 -5.69 18.54 18.71
C PRO A 111 -5.09 17.94 17.42
N GLN A 112 -5.72 16.95 16.81
CA GLN A 112 -5.16 16.29 15.63
C GLN A 112 -5.14 17.26 14.42
N PRO A 113 -4.01 17.38 13.70
CA PRO A 113 -3.93 18.26 12.54
C PRO A 113 -4.74 17.68 11.37
N ALA A 114 -5.55 18.48 10.70
CA ALA A 114 -6.26 18.06 9.49
C ALA A 114 -5.31 17.70 8.33
N ILE A 115 -5.69 16.72 7.53
CA ILE A 115 -5.08 16.43 6.23
C ILE A 115 -5.64 17.42 5.20
N GLU A 116 -4.77 18.14 4.52
CA GLU A 116 -5.18 19.03 3.44
C GLU A 116 -5.45 18.22 2.16
N LEU A 117 -6.73 18.00 1.87
CA LEU A 117 -7.17 17.39 0.62
C LEU A 117 -6.96 18.32 -0.58
N GLY A 118 -6.51 17.75 -1.69
CA GLY A 118 -6.53 18.40 -3.00
C GLY A 118 -7.96 18.59 -3.53
N GLU A 119 -8.10 19.41 -4.59
CA GLU A 119 -9.40 19.72 -5.22
C GLU A 119 -10.13 18.45 -5.69
N GLU A 120 -9.41 17.51 -6.28
CA GLU A 120 -9.96 16.25 -6.79
C GLU A 120 -10.58 15.41 -5.66
N LEU A 121 -9.83 15.14 -4.60
CA LEU A 121 -10.31 14.32 -3.48
C LEU A 121 -11.41 15.02 -2.67
N ARG A 122 -11.34 16.34 -2.55
CA ARG A 122 -12.40 17.13 -1.93
C ARG A 122 -13.70 17.03 -2.73
N SER A 123 -13.62 17.24 -4.04
CA SER A 123 -14.78 17.11 -4.94
C SER A 123 -15.36 15.70 -4.93
N PHE A 124 -14.49 14.68 -4.92
CA PHE A 124 -14.90 13.29 -4.79
C PHE A 124 -15.63 13.01 -3.47
N LYS A 125 -15.10 13.50 -2.35
CA LYS A 125 -15.73 13.34 -1.03
C LYS A 125 -17.07 14.06 -0.96
N ASP A 126 -17.15 15.28 -1.47
CA ASP A 126 -18.40 16.06 -1.50
C ASP A 126 -19.46 15.36 -2.38
N PHE A 127 -19.07 14.86 -3.55
CA PHE A 127 -19.95 14.12 -4.46
C PHE A 127 -20.50 12.83 -3.85
N THR A 128 -19.67 12.12 -3.09
CA THR A 128 -20.03 10.83 -2.47
C THR A 128 -20.63 10.96 -1.07
N THR A 129 -20.79 12.20 -0.58
CA THR A 129 -21.43 12.48 0.70
C THR A 129 -22.89 12.04 0.68
N GLY A 130 -23.29 11.24 1.67
CA GLY A 130 -24.63 10.67 1.78
C GLY A 130 -24.88 9.43 0.91
N PHE A 131 -23.92 8.98 0.11
CA PHE A 131 -24.04 7.69 -0.58
C PHE A 131 -23.86 6.52 0.39
N PRO A 132 -24.57 5.39 0.17
CA PRO A 132 -24.27 4.14 0.85
C PRO A 132 -22.90 3.59 0.41
N PRO A 133 -22.27 2.70 1.21
CA PRO A 133 -20.92 2.20 0.96
C PRO A 133 -20.72 1.61 -0.43
N GLU A 134 -21.72 0.91 -0.98
CA GLU A 134 -21.67 0.29 -2.30
C GLU A 134 -21.57 1.33 -3.41
N LEU A 135 -22.37 2.41 -3.33
CA LEU A 135 -22.33 3.50 -4.30
C LEU A 135 -21.06 4.34 -4.15
N ARG A 136 -20.51 4.49 -2.94
CA ARG A 136 -19.18 5.10 -2.74
C ARG A 136 -18.09 4.27 -3.42
N GLY A 137 -18.17 2.94 -3.31
CA GLY A 137 -17.30 2.00 -3.99
C GLY A 137 -17.39 2.08 -5.50
N GLU A 138 -18.61 2.13 -6.04
CA GLU A 138 -18.84 2.31 -7.49
C GLU A 138 -18.33 3.66 -8.00
N ALA A 139 -18.56 4.73 -7.25
CA ALA A 139 -18.04 6.06 -7.58
C ALA A 139 -16.50 6.07 -7.58
N LEU A 140 -15.86 5.42 -6.61
CA LEU A 140 -14.40 5.27 -6.55
C LEU A 140 -13.87 4.53 -7.79
N SER A 141 -14.47 3.39 -8.12
CA SER A 141 -14.06 2.55 -9.25
C SER A 141 -14.18 3.27 -10.59
N ASN A 142 -15.15 4.17 -10.72
CA ASN A 142 -15.40 4.97 -11.92
C ASN A 142 -14.65 6.33 -11.93
N SER A 143 -13.92 6.69 -10.87
CA SER A 143 -13.13 7.92 -10.86
C SER A 143 -11.91 7.78 -11.77
N GLU A 144 -11.94 8.44 -12.93
CA GLU A 144 -10.84 8.43 -13.89
C GLU A 144 -9.56 9.05 -13.31
N ALA A 145 -9.69 10.13 -12.54
CA ALA A 145 -8.53 10.79 -11.92
C ALA A 145 -7.84 9.87 -10.91
N ILE A 146 -8.60 9.23 -10.02
CA ILE A 146 -8.04 8.31 -9.02
C ILE A 146 -7.45 7.07 -9.69
N ARG A 147 -8.16 6.48 -10.66
CA ARG A 147 -7.67 5.32 -11.42
C ARG A 147 -6.40 5.63 -12.22
N THR A 148 -6.33 6.82 -12.83
CA THR A 148 -5.16 7.26 -13.59
C THR A 148 -3.95 7.46 -12.66
N ALA A 149 -4.15 8.10 -11.50
CA ALA A 149 -3.11 8.24 -10.50
C ALA A 149 -2.61 6.87 -10.02
N HIS A 150 -3.53 5.97 -9.64
CA HIS A 150 -3.22 4.61 -9.22
C HIS A 150 -2.40 3.85 -10.28
N ASN A 151 -2.88 3.81 -11.53
CA ASN A 151 -2.23 3.07 -12.61
C ASN A 151 -0.88 3.68 -13.03
N SER A 152 -0.61 4.96 -12.72
CA SER A 152 0.68 5.58 -13.00
C SER A 152 1.85 4.99 -12.19
N PHE A 153 1.53 4.28 -11.10
CA PHE A 153 2.47 3.58 -10.23
C PHE A 153 2.47 2.06 -10.43
N ALA A 154 1.68 1.54 -11.37
CA ALA A 154 1.75 0.14 -11.76
C ALA A 154 3.12 -0.17 -12.38
N ARG A 155 3.62 -1.39 -12.17
CA ARG A 155 4.85 -1.85 -12.82
C ARG A 155 4.68 -1.76 -14.33
N ALA A 156 5.73 -1.30 -15.03
CA ALA A 156 5.76 -1.37 -16.47
C ALA A 156 5.61 -2.85 -16.91
N SER A 157 4.49 -3.18 -17.55
CA SER A 157 4.29 -4.49 -18.17
C SER A 157 4.53 -4.35 -19.68
N PRO A 158 5.77 -4.61 -20.16
CA PRO A 158 6.12 -4.43 -21.56
C PRO A 158 5.52 -5.51 -22.47
N PHE A 159 5.08 -6.62 -21.88
CA PHE A 159 4.39 -7.69 -22.57
C PHE A 159 2.90 -7.56 -22.28
N ALA A 160 2.12 -7.18 -23.29
CA ALA A 160 0.70 -7.42 -23.25
C ALA A 160 0.52 -8.93 -23.44
N ASP A 161 0.25 -9.65 -22.36
CA ASP A 161 -0.14 -11.04 -22.50
C ASP A 161 -1.60 -11.06 -22.97
N GLU A 162 -1.79 -11.05 -24.29
CA GLU A 162 -3.12 -11.23 -24.91
C GLU A 162 -3.70 -12.63 -24.61
N THR A 163 -2.90 -13.53 -24.01
CA THR A 163 -3.30 -14.85 -23.54
C THR A 163 -3.37 -14.97 -22.01
N ALA A 164 -3.09 -13.90 -21.26
CA ALA A 164 -3.26 -13.90 -19.81
C ALA A 164 -4.75 -14.05 -19.54
N ARG A 165 -5.13 -15.27 -19.16
CA ARG A 165 -6.40 -15.50 -18.51
C ARG A 165 -6.44 -14.58 -17.28
N PRO A 166 -7.61 -14.00 -16.94
CA PRO A 166 -7.75 -13.33 -15.65
C PRO A 166 -7.15 -14.24 -14.58
N GLN A 167 -6.41 -13.65 -13.65
CA GLN A 167 -5.62 -14.32 -12.61
C GLN A 167 -6.46 -15.21 -11.66
N ASP A 168 -7.74 -15.42 -11.97
CA ASP A 168 -8.67 -16.36 -11.33
C ASP A 168 -8.37 -17.84 -11.63
N ASP A 169 -7.57 -18.17 -12.66
CA ASP A 169 -7.34 -19.56 -13.09
C ASP A 169 -6.04 -20.21 -12.59
N GLU A 170 -5.13 -19.47 -11.93
CA GLU A 170 -4.01 -20.09 -11.19
C GLU A 170 -4.52 -20.58 -9.84
N LYS A 171 -4.98 -21.83 -9.79
CA LYS A 171 -5.26 -22.56 -8.54
C LYS A 171 -4.01 -22.53 -7.65
N GLY A 172 -3.96 -21.59 -6.72
CA GLY A 172 -2.87 -21.44 -5.74
C GLY A 172 -2.10 -20.12 -5.80
N ALA A 173 -2.51 -19.12 -6.59
CA ALA A 173 -1.94 -17.79 -6.49
C ALA A 173 -2.30 -17.14 -5.13
N ASP A 174 -1.30 -16.67 -4.40
CA ASP A 174 -1.49 -15.98 -3.13
C ASP A 174 -2.13 -14.61 -3.38
N VAL A 175 -3.37 -14.45 -2.94
CA VAL A 175 -4.11 -13.18 -3.00
C VAL A 175 -3.81 -12.40 -1.73
N TYR A 176 -3.45 -11.14 -1.88
CA TYR A 176 -3.19 -10.23 -0.76
C TYR A 176 -4.30 -9.18 -0.66
N HIS A 177 -4.59 -8.72 0.56
CA HIS A 177 -5.65 -7.75 0.82
C HIS A 177 -5.19 -6.63 1.75
N PHE A 178 -5.61 -5.40 1.42
CA PHE A 178 -5.34 -4.20 2.19
C PHE A 178 -6.55 -3.82 3.03
N ILE A 179 -6.31 -3.48 4.28
CA ILE A 179 -7.30 -2.87 5.18
C ILE A 179 -6.70 -1.67 5.89
N ALA A 180 -7.56 -0.75 6.33
CA ALA A 180 -7.14 0.41 7.11
C ALA A 180 -7.63 0.31 8.55
N TYR A 181 -6.77 0.69 9.49
CA TYR A 181 -7.12 0.96 10.88
C TYR A 181 -6.94 2.44 11.16
N THR A 182 -7.99 3.12 11.63
CA THR A 182 -7.96 4.57 11.84
C THR A 182 -8.85 4.98 13.01
N PRO A 183 -8.39 5.90 13.89
CA PRO A 183 -9.25 6.48 14.91
C PRO A 183 -10.12 7.57 14.28
N VAL A 184 -11.44 7.45 14.38
CA VAL A 184 -12.40 8.44 13.90
C VAL A 184 -13.40 8.73 15.02
N ASN A 185 -13.61 10.00 15.34
CA ASN A 185 -14.55 10.46 16.36
C ASN A 185 -14.40 9.76 17.73
N GLY A 186 -13.16 9.44 18.12
CA GLY A 186 -12.86 8.80 19.40
C GLY A 186 -13.09 7.29 19.43
N THR A 187 -13.21 6.63 18.27
CA THR A 187 -13.37 5.17 18.13
C THR A 187 -12.35 4.63 17.14
N LEU A 188 -11.74 3.48 17.43
CA LEU A 188 -10.86 2.78 16.49
C LEU A 188 -11.71 1.97 15.52
N TYR A 189 -11.58 2.26 14.22
CA TYR A 189 -12.28 1.52 13.17
C TYR A 189 -11.31 0.71 12.32
N GLU A 190 -11.72 -0.52 11.99
CA GLU A 190 -11.21 -1.32 10.89
C GLU A 190 -12.11 -1.10 9.66
N LEU A 191 -11.52 -0.54 8.62
CA LEU A 191 -12.17 -0.23 7.34
C LEU A 191 -11.65 -1.21 6.29
N ASP A 192 -12.39 -2.30 6.13
CA ASP A 192 -12.16 -3.34 5.14
C ASP A 192 -13.27 -3.27 4.08
N GLY A 193 -12.90 -2.98 2.84
CA GLY A 193 -13.85 -2.85 1.73
C GLY A 193 -14.60 -4.13 1.39
N LEU A 194 -14.13 -5.30 1.83
CA LEU A 194 -14.83 -6.57 1.64
C LEU A 194 -15.87 -6.84 2.75
N GLN A 195 -15.90 -6.04 3.81
CA GLN A 195 -16.88 -6.15 4.88
C GLN A 195 -18.14 -5.34 4.56
N PRO A 196 -19.31 -5.74 5.07
CA PRO A 196 -20.55 -5.02 4.82
C PRO A 196 -20.61 -3.67 5.56
N TYR A 197 -19.91 -3.54 6.69
CA TYR A 197 -19.93 -2.36 7.54
C TYR A 197 -18.55 -2.09 8.15
N PRO A 198 -18.25 -0.84 8.55
CA PRO A 198 -17.11 -0.54 9.40
C PRO A 198 -17.12 -1.39 10.68
N ILE A 199 -15.95 -1.88 11.09
CA ILE A 199 -15.79 -2.67 12.31
C ILE A 199 -15.21 -1.78 13.40
N SER A 200 -15.96 -1.58 14.48
CA SER A 200 -15.51 -0.85 15.66
C SER A 200 -14.71 -1.77 16.58
N HIS A 201 -13.55 -1.29 17.03
CA HIS A 201 -12.71 -1.89 18.07
C HIS A 201 -12.80 -1.12 19.40
N GLY A 202 -13.84 -0.29 19.55
CA GLY A 202 -14.12 0.46 20.76
C GLY A 202 -13.46 1.84 20.83
N PRO A 203 -13.62 2.54 21.97
CA PRO A 203 -13.10 3.91 22.14
C PRO A 203 -11.60 3.98 21.89
N CYS A 204 -11.12 5.02 21.23
CA CYS A 204 -9.71 5.23 20.92
C CYS A 204 -9.45 6.73 20.69
N GLY A 205 -8.74 7.35 21.63
CA GLY A 205 -8.22 8.71 21.44
C GLY A 205 -6.90 8.71 20.65
N THR A 206 -6.51 9.87 20.10
CA THR A 206 -5.27 10.03 19.34
C THR A 206 -4.02 9.55 20.09
N GLY A 207 -3.97 9.75 21.42
CA GLY A 207 -2.84 9.33 22.25
C GLY A 207 -2.81 7.83 22.60
N GLU A 208 -3.94 7.14 22.48
CA GLU A 208 -4.08 5.70 22.78
C GLU A 208 -4.06 4.83 21.51
N PHE A 209 -4.07 5.48 20.34
CA PHE A 209 -4.13 4.81 19.04
C PHE A 209 -2.98 3.81 18.83
N PRO A 210 -1.70 4.16 19.11
CA PRO A 210 -0.59 3.23 18.95
C PRO A 210 -0.77 1.91 19.71
N GLU A 211 -1.18 1.96 20.97
CA GLU A 211 -1.36 0.77 21.79
C GLU A 211 -2.54 -0.07 21.29
N LYS A 212 -3.70 0.56 21.07
CA LYS A 212 -4.91 -0.15 20.66
C LYS A 212 -4.77 -0.79 19.29
N VAL A 213 -4.14 -0.10 18.33
CA VAL A 213 -3.97 -0.65 16.98
C VAL A 213 -3.00 -1.84 16.99
N ILE A 214 -1.92 -1.78 17.79
CA ILE A 214 -0.99 -2.90 17.93
C ILE A 214 -1.68 -4.12 18.55
N GLU A 215 -2.50 -3.92 19.60
CA GLU A 215 -3.26 -5.03 20.21
C GLU A 215 -4.21 -5.70 19.20
N VAL A 216 -4.92 -4.92 18.39
CA VAL A 216 -5.82 -5.43 17.34
C VAL A 216 -5.03 -6.17 16.26
N LEU A 217 -3.93 -5.59 15.79
CA LEU A 217 -3.08 -6.21 14.77
C LEU A 217 -2.45 -7.52 15.25
N GLN A 218 -1.99 -7.58 16.50
CA GLN A 218 -1.46 -8.81 17.11
C GLN A 218 -2.52 -9.92 17.14
N ARG A 219 -3.76 -9.61 17.56
CA ARG A 219 -4.88 -10.57 17.51
C ARG A 219 -5.21 -11.02 16.09
N ARG A 220 -5.01 -10.15 15.09
CA ARG A 220 -5.23 -10.49 13.68
C ARG A 220 -4.15 -11.40 13.12
N ILE A 221 -2.88 -11.08 13.38
CA ILE A 221 -1.73 -11.90 12.98
C ILE A 221 -1.80 -13.28 13.64
N ALA A 222 -2.23 -13.36 14.90
CA ALA A 222 -2.40 -14.63 15.61
C ALA A 222 -3.44 -15.59 15.00
N ARG A 223 -4.23 -15.14 14.01
CA ARG A 223 -5.15 -16.01 13.25
C ARG A 223 -4.45 -16.78 12.14
N TYR A 224 -3.23 -16.39 11.78
CA TYR A 224 -2.44 -17.03 10.75
C TYR A 224 -1.49 -18.06 11.36
N PRO A 225 -1.06 -19.08 10.59
CA PRO A 225 -0.04 -20.01 11.03
C PRO A 225 1.26 -19.28 11.42
N PRO A 226 2.00 -19.75 12.44
CA PRO A 226 3.24 -19.09 12.91
C PRO A 226 4.32 -18.90 11.84
N GLU A 227 4.30 -19.71 10.79
CA GLU A 227 5.20 -19.64 9.63
C GLU A 227 4.80 -18.60 8.59
N GLU A 228 3.57 -18.08 8.64
CA GLU A 228 3.12 -17.01 7.75
C GLU A 228 3.78 -15.69 8.17
N THR A 229 4.50 -15.08 7.25
CA THR A 229 5.27 -13.86 7.49
C THR A 229 5.00 -12.78 6.44
N HIS A 230 4.14 -13.06 5.46
CA HIS A 230 3.80 -12.11 4.39
C HIS A 230 2.75 -11.11 4.88
N PHE A 231 3.22 -10.20 5.74
CA PHE A 231 2.50 -9.03 6.20
C PHE A 231 3.31 -7.78 5.86
N ASN A 232 2.61 -6.69 5.58
CA ASN A 232 3.22 -5.37 5.52
C ASN A 232 2.32 -4.40 6.27
N LEU A 233 2.94 -3.47 6.99
CA LEU A 233 2.25 -2.46 7.78
C LEU A 233 2.85 -1.10 7.48
N MET A 234 1.99 -0.15 7.13
CA MET A 234 2.40 1.22 6.87
C MET A 234 1.59 2.18 7.73
N ALA A 235 2.25 3.13 8.38
CA ALA A 235 1.61 4.23 9.06
C ALA A 235 1.35 5.39 8.08
N VAL A 236 0.19 6.00 8.20
CA VAL A 236 -0.14 7.27 7.53
C VAL A 236 0.15 8.39 8.52
N VAL A 237 1.13 9.23 8.22
CA VAL A 237 1.66 10.22 9.17
C VAL A 237 1.71 11.61 8.56
N LYS A 238 1.72 12.63 9.42
CA LYS A 238 2.03 14.00 8.97
C LYS A 238 3.47 14.06 8.47
N ASP A 239 3.70 14.73 7.34
CA ASP A 239 5.03 14.84 6.75
C ASP A 239 6.06 15.40 7.78
N PRO A 240 7.06 14.61 8.17
CA PRO A 240 8.02 14.98 9.21
C PRO A 240 8.87 16.20 8.82
N ARG A 241 9.03 16.49 7.52
CA ARG A 241 9.81 17.62 7.02
C ARG A 241 9.21 18.96 7.44
N GLY A 242 7.88 19.05 7.53
CA GLY A 242 7.20 20.26 7.98
C GLY A 242 7.63 20.65 9.39
N ARG A 243 7.49 19.72 10.34
CA ARG A 243 7.92 19.91 11.72
C ARG A 243 9.42 20.15 11.83
N ALA A 244 10.25 19.40 11.10
CA ALA A 244 11.70 19.56 11.12
C ALA A 244 12.14 20.99 10.73
N ARG A 245 11.50 21.57 9.70
CA ARG A 245 11.72 22.98 9.30
C ARG A 245 11.29 23.96 10.37
N GLU A 246 10.15 23.74 11.01
CA GLU A 246 9.62 24.63 12.07
C GLU A 246 10.54 24.70 13.29
N ILE A 247 11.10 23.56 13.72
CA ILE A 247 11.97 23.49 14.91
C ILE A 247 13.46 23.66 14.60
N GLY A 248 13.84 23.77 13.32
CA GLY A 248 15.23 23.87 12.89
C GLY A 248 16.04 22.58 13.03
N ASP A 249 15.39 21.41 13.00
CA ASP A 249 16.06 20.10 13.01
C ASP A 249 16.58 19.76 11.60
N VAL A 250 17.79 20.26 11.32
CA VAL A 250 18.47 20.09 10.03
C VAL A 250 18.77 18.62 9.74
N GLU A 251 19.15 17.84 10.76
CA GLU A 251 19.53 16.43 10.58
C GLU A 251 18.34 15.58 10.13
N THR A 252 17.20 15.73 10.81
CA THR A 252 15.95 15.05 10.39
C THR A 252 15.55 15.52 8.99
N LEU A 253 15.59 16.81 8.71
CA LEU A 253 15.21 17.33 7.39
C LEU A 253 16.07 16.73 6.26
N GLU A 254 17.39 16.71 6.41
CA GLU A 254 18.31 16.14 5.42
C GLU A 254 18.12 14.62 5.24
N ARG A 255 17.82 13.89 6.34
CA ARG A 255 17.50 12.46 6.27
C ARG A 255 16.23 12.22 5.46
N GLU A 256 15.17 12.95 5.76
CA GLU A 256 13.89 12.81 5.06
C GLU A 256 13.99 13.25 3.59
N GLU A 257 14.76 14.30 3.29
CA GLU A 257 14.98 14.72 1.89
C GLU A 257 15.76 13.69 1.08
N ARG A 258 16.78 13.05 1.66
CA ARG A 258 17.49 11.93 1.00
C ARG A 258 16.56 10.74 0.77
N LYS A 259 15.70 10.43 1.74
CA LYS A 259 14.69 9.37 1.63
C LYS A 259 13.70 9.67 0.48
N ARG A 260 13.17 10.89 0.42
CA ARG A 260 12.30 11.33 -0.69
C ARG A 260 12.98 11.24 -2.05
N ALA A 261 14.26 11.62 -2.15
CA ALA A 261 15.01 11.50 -3.39
C ALA A 261 15.22 10.03 -3.82
N ALA A 262 15.49 9.14 -2.87
CA ALA A 262 15.61 7.70 -3.14
C ALA A 262 14.30 7.11 -3.66
N TRP A 263 13.16 7.44 -3.04
CA TRP A 263 11.85 7.00 -3.51
C TRP A 263 11.51 7.52 -4.92
N GLN A 264 11.83 8.78 -5.22
CA GLN A 264 11.63 9.34 -6.57
C GLN A 264 12.46 8.60 -7.61
N TRP A 265 13.70 8.26 -7.28
CA TRP A 265 14.56 7.45 -8.13
C TRP A 265 13.97 6.06 -8.35
N GLU A 266 13.52 5.39 -7.29
CA GLU A 266 12.94 4.06 -7.40
C GLU A 266 11.62 4.05 -8.20
N ASN A 267 10.75 5.04 -7.99
CA ASN A 267 9.54 5.23 -8.79
C ASN A 267 9.85 5.47 -10.27
N THR A 268 10.98 6.11 -10.58
CA THR A 268 11.45 6.26 -11.96
C THR A 268 11.82 4.89 -12.55
N LEU A 269 12.54 4.06 -11.80
CA LEU A 269 12.92 2.70 -12.23
C LEU A 269 11.69 1.80 -12.43
N ARG A 270 10.70 1.85 -11.54
CA ARG A 270 9.46 1.05 -11.62
C ARG A 270 8.67 1.30 -12.92
N ARG A 271 8.76 2.52 -13.44
CA ARG A 271 8.09 2.94 -14.68
C ARG A 271 8.92 2.66 -15.93
N CYS A 272 10.20 2.33 -15.79
CA CYS A 272 11.08 2.06 -16.93
C CYS A 272 10.77 0.70 -17.56
N ASN A 273 10.59 0.69 -18.88
CA ASN A 273 10.58 -0.54 -19.66
C ASN A 273 12.02 -0.99 -19.94
N PHE A 274 12.49 -2.01 -19.21
CA PHE A 274 13.85 -2.54 -19.34
C PHE A 274 14.06 -3.48 -20.54
N VAL A 275 13.04 -3.80 -21.36
CA VAL A 275 13.19 -4.77 -22.45
C VAL A 275 14.26 -4.37 -23.45
N GLY A 276 14.31 -3.10 -23.86
CA GLY A 276 15.33 -2.60 -24.78
C GLY A 276 16.74 -2.72 -24.18
N PHE A 277 16.89 -2.35 -22.90
CA PHE A 277 18.16 -2.45 -22.18
C PHE A 277 18.63 -3.92 -22.04
N ILE A 278 17.73 -4.83 -21.66
CA ILE A 278 18.00 -6.26 -21.58
C ILE A 278 18.41 -6.80 -22.96
N GLY A 279 17.74 -6.36 -24.03
CA GLY A 279 18.09 -6.69 -25.41
C GLY A 279 19.52 -6.30 -25.78
N GLU A 280 19.95 -5.09 -25.45
CA GLU A 280 21.33 -4.63 -25.72
C GLU A 280 22.37 -5.37 -24.87
N ILE A 281 22.07 -5.66 -23.59
CA ILE A 281 22.94 -6.51 -22.76
C ILE A 281 23.10 -7.88 -23.40
N MET A 282 22.00 -8.51 -23.82
CA MET A 282 22.02 -9.84 -24.43
C MET A 282 22.85 -9.84 -25.72
N LYS A 283 22.71 -8.83 -26.59
CA LYS A 283 23.55 -8.67 -27.79
C LYS A 283 25.03 -8.57 -27.42
N GLY A 284 25.38 -7.81 -26.38
CA GLY A 284 26.75 -7.70 -25.90
C GLY A 284 27.31 -9.05 -25.44
N VAL A 285 26.55 -9.79 -24.64
CA VAL A 285 26.93 -11.13 -24.15
C VAL A 285 27.10 -12.12 -25.29
N VAL A 286 26.17 -12.15 -26.25
CA VAL A 286 26.26 -13.01 -27.44
C VAL A 286 27.46 -12.61 -28.31
N GLY A 287 27.72 -11.32 -28.48
CA GLY A 287 28.89 -10.84 -29.22
C GLY A 287 30.23 -11.22 -28.58
N VAL A 288 30.29 -11.35 -27.25
CA VAL A 288 31.47 -11.91 -26.55
C VAL A 288 31.61 -13.40 -26.84
N LYS A 289 30.49 -14.14 -26.81
CA LYS A 289 30.47 -15.58 -27.15
C LYS A 289 30.92 -15.84 -28.59
N GLU A 290 30.46 -15.06 -29.56
CA GLU A 290 30.85 -15.22 -30.97
C GLU A 290 32.33 -14.94 -31.23
N LYS A 291 32.96 -14.09 -30.41
CA LYS A 291 34.40 -13.77 -30.50
C LYS A 291 35.29 -14.81 -29.81
N ASP A 292 34.72 -15.78 -29.09
CA ASP A 292 35.41 -16.90 -28.45
C ASP A 292 35.02 -18.22 -29.13
N PRO A 293 35.67 -18.60 -30.25
CA PRO A 293 35.30 -19.77 -31.04
C PRO A 293 35.49 -21.13 -30.32
N GLU A 294 36.27 -21.17 -29.23
CA GLU A 294 36.38 -22.37 -28.37
C GLU A 294 35.32 -22.39 -27.25
N GLY A 295 34.61 -21.29 -27.01
CA GLY A 295 33.53 -21.16 -26.02
C GLY A 295 33.97 -21.18 -24.55
N LYS A 296 35.26 -21.36 -24.27
CA LYS A 296 35.80 -21.59 -22.92
C LYS A 296 35.58 -20.41 -21.98
N ALA A 297 35.82 -19.17 -22.43
CA ALA A 297 35.69 -17.99 -21.57
C ALA A 297 34.22 -17.70 -21.23
N TYR A 298 33.31 -17.92 -22.19
CA TYR A 298 31.87 -17.81 -21.95
C TYR A 298 31.38 -18.88 -20.98
N GLU A 299 31.78 -20.14 -21.17
CA GLU A 299 31.42 -21.24 -20.28
C GLU A 299 31.97 -21.05 -18.87
N GLU A 300 33.23 -20.62 -18.72
CA GLU A 300 33.83 -20.29 -17.43
C GLU A 300 33.07 -19.17 -16.71
N TRP A 301 32.65 -18.12 -17.43
CA TRP A 301 31.86 -17.03 -16.87
C TRP A 301 30.49 -17.52 -16.37
N VAL A 302 29.79 -18.33 -17.16
CA VAL A 302 28.48 -18.92 -16.79
C VAL A 302 28.62 -19.85 -15.59
N GLU A 303 29.62 -20.74 -15.58
CA GLU A 303 29.87 -21.65 -14.45
C GLU A 303 30.34 -20.91 -13.19
N GLY A 304 31.08 -19.80 -13.35
CA GLY A 304 31.39 -18.87 -12.26
C GLY A 304 30.13 -18.28 -11.65
N ALA A 305 29.25 -17.72 -12.47
CA ALA A 305 27.97 -17.16 -12.03
C ALA A 305 27.08 -18.23 -11.34
N LYS A 306 26.99 -19.45 -11.88
CA LYS A 306 26.25 -20.56 -11.24
C LYS A 306 26.83 -20.92 -9.86
N ARG A 307 28.16 -20.92 -9.71
CA ARG A 307 28.82 -21.18 -8.43
C ARG A 307 28.50 -20.10 -7.41
N GLU A 308 28.59 -18.83 -7.80
CA GLU A 308 28.25 -17.72 -6.90
C GLU A 308 26.79 -17.74 -6.47
N THR A 309 25.87 -17.98 -7.41
CA THR A 309 24.44 -18.10 -7.11
C THR A 309 24.18 -19.24 -6.12
N ARG A 310 24.81 -20.41 -6.32
CA ARG A 310 24.68 -21.55 -5.40
C ARG A 310 25.22 -21.21 -4.01
N LYS A 311 26.38 -20.56 -3.94
CA LYS A 311 26.97 -20.12 -2.68
C LYS A 311 26.07 -19.14 -1.93
N LYS A 312 25.42 -18.21 -2.62
CA LYS A 312 24.45 -17.28 -2.03
C LYS A 312 23.20 -18.00 -1.49
N LEU A 313 22.69 -18.99 -2.23
CA LEU A 313 21.55 -19.80 -1.80
C LEU A 313 21.87 -20.66 -0.56
N GLU A 314 23.12 -21.15 -0.45
CA GLU A 314 23.58 -21.91 0.71
C GLU A 314 23.86 -21.01 1.94
N MET A 315 24.26 -19.75 1.73
CA MET A 315 24.52 -18.77 2.79
C MET A 315 23.26 -18.02 3.27
N GLY A 316 22.19 -17.99 2.47
CA GLY A 316 20.92 -17.33 2.78
C GLY A 316 19.89 -18.25 3.45
N ARG A 317 20.33 -19.39 3.99
CA ARG A 317 19.53 -20.35 4.77
C ARG A 317 19.91 -20.32 6.25
#